data_AF-A0A6L9FN45-F1
#
_entry.id   AF-A0A6L9FN45-F1
#
_cell.length_a   1.000
_cell.length_b   1.000
_cell.length_c   1.000
_cell.angle_alpha   90.00
_cell.angle_beta   90.00
_cell.angle_gamma   90.00
#
_symmetry.space_group_name_H-M   'P 1'
#
loop_
_entity.id
_entity.type
_entity.pdbx_description
1 polymer ?
#
loop_
_entity_poly.entity_id
_entity_poly.type
_entity_poly.pdbx_seq_one_letter_code
_entity_poly.pdbx_strand_id
1 'polypeptide(L)'
;MKVTPTRVVFCEGVTTQTSIIQLVQHQSDICSIVTASTPFHPVSHIWPDHPADRGTLTINGQLFDVVDCQVGAMELATETLFVGQAIPVKRDAPGWAFVVVHNIRTEDYSVENGLEVELSVDAEYQRSLSRGHSAGHLASIALNKVLADGYWRKAPGRLDPIGNHDFNSYAQVSSQVSPDKCLDRYRLGKTLRKRGLNSGDLLEHLSEINHKLNQQLNCWLALKSPVIMRCQGKT
;
A
#
# COMPACT_ATOMS: atom_id res chain seq x y z
N MET A 1 11.51 27.10 3.68
CA MET A 1 10.24 26.91 2.95
C MET A 1 9.33 26.10 3.86
N LYS A 2 8.02 26.41 3.97
CA LYS A 2 7.12 25.62 4.82
C LYS A 2 6.79 24.29 4.14
N VAL A 3 6.94 23.19 4.84
CA VAL A 3 6.57 21.86 4.34
C VAL A 3 5.06 21.78 4.11
N THR A 4 4.67 21.26 2.96
CA THR A 4 3.27 21.00 2.58
C THR A 4 3.07 19.50 2.39
N PRO A 5 1.82 19.02 2.34
CA PRO A 5 1.58 17.62 2.01
C PRO A 5 2.21 17.25 0.66
N THR A 6 2.85 16.08 0.60
CA THR A 6 3.45 15.58 -0.64
C THR A 6 2.35 15.13 -1.60
N ARG A 7 2.36 15.61 -2.84
CA ARG A 7 1.49 15.10 -3.90
C ARG A 7 2.04 13.79 -4.45
N VAL A 8 1.33 12.69 -4.24
CA VAL A 8 1.70 11.37 -4.78
C VAL A 8 1.13 11.16 -6.18
N VAL A 9 1.92 10.58 -7.08
CA VAL A 9 1.51 10.34 -8.49
C VAL A 9 1.72 8.90 -8.97
N PHE A 10 2.14 7.99 -8.09
CA PHE A 10 2.37 6.57 -8.47
C PHE A 10 1.12 5.89 -9.04
N CYS A 11 -0.07 6.34 -8.64
CA CYS A 11 -1.34 5.83 -9.16
C CYS A 11 -1.67 6.30 -10.59
N GLU A 12 -0.91 7.25 -11.12
CA GLU A 12 -1.05 7.81 -12.47
C GLU A 12 -0.12 7.10 -13.49
N GLY A 13 0.65 6.10 -13.06
CA GLY A 13 1.63 5.40 -13.90
C GLY A 13 2.91 6.20 -14.17
N VAL A 14 3.11 7.31 -13.45
CA VAL A 14 4.33 8.11 -13.50
C VAL A 14 5.44 7.39 -12.75
N THR A 15 6.53 7.09 -13.44
CA THR A 15 7.70 6.39 -12.88
C THR A 15 8.93 7.28 -12.75
N THR A 16 8.93 8.42 -13.43
CA THR A 16 9.98 9.45 -13.35
C THR A 16 9.34 10.82 -13.17
N GLN A 17 9.90 11.66 -12.30
CA GLN A 17 9.38 13.01 -12.09
C GLN A 17 10.42 13.94 -11.48
N THR A 18 10.44 15.19 -11.91
CA THR A 18 11.15 16.27 -11.21
C THR A 18 10.28 16.85 -10.09
N SER A 19 10.88 17.20 -8.95
CA SER A 19 10.22 17.88 -7.84
C SER A 19 11.21 18.79 -7.10
N ILE A 20 10.68 19.61 -6.19
CA ILE A 20 11.48 20.38 -5.24
C ILE A 20 11.60 19.63 -3.91
N ILE A 21 12.79 19.63 -3.31
CA ILE A 21 13.05 19.16 -1.96
C ILE A 21 12.50 20.20 -0.96
N GLN A 22 11.58 19.79 -0.09
CA GLN A 22 11.00 20.66 0.94
C GLN A 22 11.75 20.59 2.27
N LEU A 23 12.27 19.40 2.59
CA LEU A 23 12.98 19.12 3.84
C LEU A 23 14.06 18.08 3.62
N VAL A 24 15.21 18.32 4.24
CA VAL A 24 16.32 17.38 4.40
C VAL A 24 16.60 17.23 5.88
N GLN A 25 16.72 15.99 6.36
CA GLN A 25 17.21 15.67 7.70
C GLN A 25 18.31 14.61 7.62
N HIS A 26 19.51 14.97 8.08
CA HIS A 26 20.63 14.03 8.17
C HIS A 26 20.62 13.33 9.53
N GLN A 27 20.78 12.01 9.51
CA GLN A 27 20.94 11.15 10.68
C GLN A 27 22.07 10.16 10.40
N SER A 28 23.28 10.46 10.88
CA SER A 28 24.47 9.68 10.58
C SER A 28 24.70 9.57 9.06
N ASP A 29 24.64 8.38 8.48
CA ASP A 29 24.83 8.09 7.06
C ASP A 29 23.52 8.00 6.28
N ILE A 30 22.38 8.26 6.92
CA ILE A 30 21.07 8.34 6.28
C ILE A 30 20.64 9.80 6.15
N CYS A 31 20.20 10.16 4.95
CA CYS A 31 19.60 11.44 4.65
C CYS A 31 18.12 11.24 4.27
N SER A 32 17.23 11.77 5.09
CA SER A 32 15.79 11.73 4.91
C SER A 32 15.33 12.94 4.09
N ILE A 33 14.69 12.71 2.95
CA ILE A 33 14.31 13.74 1.98
C ILE A 33 12.80 13.74 1.79
N VAL A 34 12.18 14.89 1.99
CA VAL A 34 10.78 15.15 1.65
C VAL A 34 10.70 15.99 0.40
N THR A 35 9.91 15.55 -0.57
CA THR A 35 9.67 16.28 -1.83
C THR A 35 8.24 16.80 -1.92
N ALA A 36 8.03 17.84 -2.73
CA ALA A 36 6.71 18.40 -2.99
C ALA A 36 5.76 17.42 -3.70
N SER A 37 6.31 16.59 -4.59
CA SER A 37 5.59 15.50 -5.22
C SER A 37 6.52 14.30 -5.46
N THR A 38 5.94 13.11 -5.60
CA THR A 38 6.72 11.88 -5.80
C THR A 38 5.97 10.79 -6.57
N PRO A 39 6.66 10.06 -7.48
CA PRO A 39 6.18 8.83 -8.08
C PRO A 39 6.38 7.59 -7.20
N PHE A 40 7.01 7.70 -6.02
CA PHE A 40 7.24 6.55 -5.12
C PHE A 40 5.99 6.25 -4.29
N HIS A 41 5.62 4.97 -4.22
CA HIS A 41 4.69 4.45 -3.21
C HIS A 41 5.42 4.23 -1.87
N PRO A 42 5.07 4.95 -0.79
CA PRO A 42 5.67 4.75 0.53
C PRO A 42 5.04 3.58 1.29
N VAL A 43 5.78 3.01 2.24
CA VAL A 43 5.18 2.12 3.25
C VAL A 43 4.18 2.89 4.12
N SER A 44 2.98 2.34 4.24
CA SER A 44 1.92 2.87 5.10
C SER A 44 2.23 2.60 6.58
N HIS A 45 2.12 3.64 7.42
CA HIS A 45 2.25 3.51 8.87
C HIS A 45 1.07 2.79 9.55
N ILE A 46 -0.09 2.73 8.90
CA ILE A 46 -1.32 2.14 9.47
C ILE A 46 -1.44 0.65 9.10
N TRP A 47 -1.13 0.34 7.85
CA TRP A 47 -1.31 -0.98 7.26
C TRP A 47 -0.15 -1.26 6.29
N PRO A 48 0.98 -1.77 6.77
CA PRO A 48 2.21 -1.93 5.98
C PRO A 48 2.17 -3.23 5.16
N ASP A 49 1.13 -3.44 4.36
CA ASP A 49 0.98 -4.64 3.53
C ASP A 49 1.78 -4.56 2.22
N HIS A 50 1.83 -3.38 1.63
CA HIS A 50 2.60 -3.09 0.43
C HIS A 50 3.98 -2.51 0.82
N PRO A 51 5.09 -3.10 0.33
CA PRO A 51 6.42 -2.56 0.60
C PRO A 51 6.62 -1.21 -0.11
N ALA A 52 7.66 -0.49 0.31
CA ALA A 52 8.12 0.72 -0.38
C ALA A 52 8.50 0.40 -1.82
N ASP A 53 8.24 1.36 -2.71
CA ASP A 53 8.93 1.39 -4.00
C ASP A 53 10.44 1.58 -3.83
N ARG A 54 11.17 1.08 -4.81
CA ARG A 54 12.62 1.24 -4.94
C ARG A 54 12.91 2.18 -6.10
N GLY A 55 14.11 2.74 -6.11
CA GLY A 55 14.54 3.62 -7.19
C GLY A 55 15.67 4.52 -6.74
N THR A 56 15.81 5.64 -7.44
CA THR A 56 16.90 6.58 -7.25
C THR A 56 16.41 8.02 -7.20
N LEU A 57 17.23 8.88 -6.57
CA LEU A 57 17.12 10.33 -6.62
C LEU A 57 18.36 10.89 -7.33
N THR A 58 18.18 11.77 -8.31
CA THR A 58 19.27 12.54 -8.92
C THR A 58 19.22 13.98 -8.42
N ILE A 59 20.26 14.43 -7.72
CA ILE A 59 20.36 15.77 -7.13
C ILE A 59 21.69 16.37 -7.57
N ASN A 60 21.68 17.56 -8.18
CA ASN A 60 22.89 18.21 -8.71
C ASN A 60 23.76 17.31 -9.61
N GLY A 61 23.11 16.40 -10.38
CA GLY A 61 23.78 15.44 -11.26
C GLY A 61 24.38 14.22 -10.57
N GLN A 62 24.29 14.12 -9.23
CA GLN A 62 24.68 12.92 -8.49
C GLN A 62 23.47 12.01 -8.28
N LEU A 63 23.70 10.69 -8.38
CA LEU A 63 22.68 9.66 -8.25
C LEU A 63 22.76 8.99 -6.87
N PHE A 64 21.62 8.89 -6.18
CA PHE A 64 21.49 8.28 -4.87
C PHE A 64 20.43 7.18 -4.89
N ASP A 65 20.76 6.00 -4.35
CA ASP A 65 19.78 4.93 -4.18
C ASP A 65 18.83 5.25 -3.02
N VAL A 66 17.53 5.08 -3.26
CA VAL A 66 16.50 5.14 -2.23
C VAL A 66 16.51 3.81 -1.49
N VAL A 67 17.03 3.81 -0.26
CA VAL A 67 17.15 2.60 0.58
C VAL A 67 15.86 2.29 1.34
N ASP A 68 15.00 3.28 1.53
CA ASP A 68 13.70 3.14 2.17
C ASP A 68 12.78 4.32 1.82
N CYS A 69 11.46 4.08 1.79
CA CYS A 69 10.46 5.10 1.47
C CYS A 69 9.22 4.92 2.37
N GLN A 70 8.96 5.90 3.23
CA GLN A 70 7.94 5.79 4.28
C GLN A 70 6.99 6.97 4.28
N VAL A 71 5.77 6.75 4.78
CA VAL A 71 4.88 7.86 5.13
C VAL A 71 5.49 8.60 6.32
N GLY A 72 5.55 9.92 6.22
CA GLY A 72 5.84 10.83 7.31
C GLY A 72 4.67 11.77 7.63
N ALA A 73 4.72 12.40 8.79
CA ALA A 73 3.81 13.45 9.20
C ALA A 73 4.62 14.58 9.86
N MET A 74 4.50 15.79 9.32
CA MET A 74 5.12 17.00 9.83
C MET A 74 4.12 17.75 10.73
N GLU A 75 4.50 18.00 11.99
CA GLU A 75 3.75 18.90 12.87
C GLU A 75 4.05 20.36 12.49
N LEU A 76 3.08 21.07 11.93
CA LEU A 76 3.32 22.40 11.34
C LEU A 76 3.61 23.49 12.37
N ALA A 77 3.28 23.27 13.63
CA ALA A 77 3.51 24.24 14.71
C ALA A 77 4.95 24.21 15.23
N THR A 78 5.57 23.04 15.24
CA THR A 78 6.93 22.81 15.79
C THR A 78 7.95 22.50 14.71
N GLU A 79 7.51 22.28 13.46
CA GLU A 79 8.33 21.82 12.34
C GLU A 79 9.03 20.48 12.61
N THR A 80 8.39 19.63 13.42
CA THR A 80 8.90 18.29 13.76
C THR A 80 8.36 17.23 12.80
N LEU A 81 9.27 16.50 12.15
CA LEU A 81 8.95 15.35 11.31
C LEU A 81 8.87 14.05 12.14
N PHE A 82 7.76 13.32 11.99
CA PHE A 82 7.59 11.96 12.49
C PHE A 82 7.45 10.99 11.32
N VAL A 83 8.09 9.82 11.39
CA VAL A 83 8.16 8.87 10.27
C VAL A 83 7.64 7.50 10.69
N GLY A 84 6.84 6.86 9.83
CA GLY A 84 6.38 5.49 10.04
C GLY A 84 5.60 5.33 11.35
N GLN A 85 6.01 4.36 12.18
CA GLN A 85 5.35 4.08 13.47
C GLN A 85 5.51 5.19 14.51
N ALA A 86 6.42 6.15 14.29
CA ALA A 86 6.56 7.30 15.18
C ALA A 86 5.46 8.36 14.98
N ILE A 87 4.65 8.26 13.92
CA ILE A 87 3.56 9.20 13.64
C ILE A 87 2.52 9.12 14.77
N PRO A 88 2.29 10.22 15.52
CA PRO A 88 1.44 10.19 16.71
C PRO A 88 -0.04 10.48 16.42
N VAL A 89 -0.39 10.74 15.16
CA VAL A 89 -1.72 11.20 14.74
C VAL A 89 -2.33 10.34 13.65
N LYS A 90 -3.65 10.45 13.49
CA LYS A 90 -4.36 9.87 12.34
C LYS A 90 -4.12 10.71 11.08
N ARG A 91 -4.29 10.10 9.92
CA ARG A 91 -4.31 10.80 8.63
C ARG A 91 -5.26 11.99 8.67
N ASP A 92 -4.85 13.07 8.00
CA ASP A 92 -5.61 14.32 7.85
C ASP A 92 -5.93 15.07 9.16
N ALA A 93 -5.18 14.81 10.23
CA ALA A 93 -5.28 15.56 11.47
C ALA A 93 -4.98 17.06 11.24
N PRO A 94 -5.83 18.00 11.72
CA PRO A 94 -5.59 19.43 11.58
C PRO A 94 -4.23 19.85 12.18
N GLY A 95 -3.50 20.72 11.48
CA GLY A 95 -2.17 21.18 11.92
C GLY A 95 -1.00 20.25 11.51
N TRP A 96 -1.28 19.18 10.76
CA TRP A 96 -0.28 18.24 10.27
C TRP A 96 -0.23 18.23 8.74
N ALA A 97 0.97 18.04 8.18
CA ALA A 97 1.16 17.75 6.77
C ALA A 97 1.69 16.32 6.60
N PHE A 98 0.93 15.48 5.89
CA PHE A 98 1.38 14.13 5.55
C PHE A 98 2.28 14.17 4.32
N VAL A 99 3.45 13.57 4.44
CA VAL A 99 4.53 13.65 3.46
C VAL A 99 5.06 12.27 3.11
N VAL A 100 5.82 12.19 2.02
CA VAL A 100 6.62 11.02 1.68
C VAL A 100 8.08 11.29 2.01
N VAL A 101 8.68 10.38 2.78
CA VAL A 101 10.07 10.47 3.22
C VAL A 101 10.88 9.44 2.46
N HIS A 102 11.83 9.91 1.66
CA HIS A 102 12.77 9.09 0.92
C HIS A 102 14.08 9.06 1.68
N ASN A 103 14.53 7.89 2.09
CA ASN A 103 15.79 7.72 2.78
C ASN A 103 16.85 7.31 1.76
N ILE A 104 17.93 8.08 1.67
CA ILE A 104 19.12 7.74 0.89
C ILE A 104 20.30 7.55 1.83
N ARG A 105 21.28 6.73 1.43
CA ARG A 105 22.55 6.62 2.16
C ARG A 105 23.55 7.59 1.56
N THR A 106 24.00 8.58 2.34
CA THR A 106 24.99 9.56 1.90
C THR A 106 25.65 10.24 3.09
N GLU A 107 26.94 10.53 2.95
CA GLU A 107 27.68 11.45 3.83
C GLU A 107 27.83 12.84 3.18
N ASP A 108 27.26 13.03 1.98
CA ASP A 108 27.23 14.31 1.29
C ASP A 108 26.17 15.23 1.91
N TYR A 109 26.64 16.27 2.61
CA TYR A 109 25.81 17.31 3.21
C TYR A 109 25.43 18.44 2.24
N SER A 110 25.76 18.33 0.94
CA SER A 110 25.35 19.30 -0.09
C SER A 110 23.89 19.16 -0.54
N VAL A 111 23.19 18.13 -0.05
CA VAL A 111 21.74 17.97 -0.26
C VAL A 111 21.00 18.92 0.68
N GLU A 112 20.41 19.97 0.13
CA GLU A 112 19.74 21.02 0.90
C GLU A 112 18.27 21.23 0.49
N ASN A 113 17.53 21.90 1.37
CA ASN A 113 16.15 22.32 1.09
C ASN A 113 16.10 23.25 -0.12
N GLY A 114 15.07 23.11 -0.96
CA GLY A 114 14.81 23.96 -2.11
C GLY A 114 15.51 23.53 -3.40
N LEU A 115 16.42 22.54 -3.33
CA LEU A 115 17.01 21.96 -4.54
C LEU A 115 15.97 21.22 -5.37
N GLU A 116 16.22 21.20 -6.67
CA GLU A 116 15.52 20.32 -7.60
C GLU A 116 16.06 18.89 -7.48
N VAL A 117 15.16 17.92 -7.56
CA VAL A 117 15.48 16.49 -7.54
C VAL A 117 14.69 15.77 -8.62
N GLU A 118 15.37 14.92 -9.37
CA GLU A 118 14.72 13.95 -10.26
C GLU A 118 14.53 12.63 -9.49
N LEU A 119 13.28 12.17 -9.43
CA LEU A 119 12.88 10.92 -8.80
C LEU A 119 12.63 9.88 -9.89
N SER A 120 13.26 8.70 -9.79
CA SER A 120 13.07 7.60 -10.72
C SER A 120 12.78 6.30 -9.97
N VAL A 121 11.61 5.71 -10.20
CA VAL A 121 11.17 4.44 -9.61
C VAL A 121 11.61 3.26 -10.47
N ASP A 122 11.97 2.15 -9.82
CA ASP A 122 12.09 0.85 -10.47
C ASP A 122 10.69 0.39 -10.95
N ALA A 123 10.39 0.70 -12.21
CA ALA A 123 9.10 0.43 -12.82
C ALA A 123 8.80 -1.07 -12.95
N GLU A 124 9.80 -1.94 -13.03
CA GLU A 124 9.58 -3.38 -13.09
C GLU A 124 9.18 -3.91 -11.71
N TYR A 125 9.92 -3.51 -10.67
CA TYR A 125 9.61 -3.85 -9.30
C TYR A 125 8.22 -3.34 -8.90
N GLN A 126 7.91 -2.06 -9.14
CA GLN A 126 6.60 -1.47 -8.84
C GLN A 126 5.45 -2.23 -9.54
N ARG A 127 5.62 -2.60 -10.83
CA ARG A 127 4.63 -3.40 -11.56
C ARG A 127 4.47 -4.80 -10.97
N SER A 128 5.55 -5.45 -10.55
CA SER A 128 5.47 -6.79 -9.92
C SER A 128 4.69 -6.78 -8.61
N LEU A 129 4.85 -5.74 -7.80
CA LEU A 129 4.07 -5.56 -6.58
C LEU A 129 2.60 -5.26 -6.88
N SER A 130 2.34 -4.39 -7.87
CA SER A 130 0.99 -4.04 -8.31
C SER A 130 0.21 -5.26 -8.79
N ARG A 131 0.87 -6.18 -9.52
CA ARG A 131 0.29 -7.47 -9.94
C ARG A 131 -0.03 -8.35 -8.73
N GLY A 132 0.93 -8.52 -7.81
CA GLY A 132 0.74 -9.29 -6.58
C GLY A 132 -0.44 -8.78 -5.74
N HIS A 133 -0.49 -7.48 -5.50
CA HIS A 133 -1.55 -6.84 -4.73
C HIS A 133 -2.92 -7.00 -5.42
N SER A 134 -3.00 -6.72 -6.72
CA SER A 134 -4.23 -6.87 -7.50
C SER A 134 -4.74 -8.32 -7.51
N ALA A 135 -3.83 -9.29 -7.61
CA ALA A 135 -4.16 -10.71 -7.51
C ALA A 135 -4.69 -11.09 -6.12
N GLY A 136 -4.15 -10.52 -5.05
CA GLY A 136 -4.66 -10.69 -3.68
C GLY A 136 -6.11 -10.23 -3.53
N HIS A 137 -6.43 -9.02 -4.02
CA HIS A 137 -7.82 -8.52 -4.03
C HIS A 137 -8.75 -9.45 -4.81
N LEU A 138 -8.36 -9.87 -6.02
CA LEU A 138 -9.16 -10.79 -6.82
C LEU A 138 -9.38 -12.14 -6.11
N ALA A 139 -8.34 -12.70 -5.50
CA ALA A 139 -8.41 -13.94 -4.72
C ALA A 139 -9.35 -13.80 -3.51
N SER A 140 -9.34 -12.65 -2.83
CA SER A 140 -10.24 -12.40 -1.69
C SER A 140 -11.72 -12.35 -2.09
N ILE A 141 -12.03 -11.77 -3.26
CA ILE A 141 -13.39 -11.72 -3.80
C ILE A 141 -13.83 -13.14 -4.24
N ALA A 142 -12.93 -13.92 -4.85
CA ALA A 142 -13.19 -15.32 -5.16
C ALA A 142 -13.45 -16.15 -3.90
N LEU A 143 -12.66 -15.93 -2.84
CA LEU A 143 -12.85 -16.60 -1.55
C LEU A 143 -14.20 -16.25 -0.93
N ASN A 144 -14.59 -14.97 -0.92
CA ASN A 144 -15.92 -14.56 -0.45
C ASN A 144 -17.04 -15.28 -1.21
N LYS A 145 -16.91 -15.41 -2.53
CA LYS A 145 -17.87 -16.13 -3.37
C LYS A 145 -17.94 -17.63 -3.05
N VAL A 146 -16.80 -18.30 -2.89
CA VAL A 146 -16.74 -19.72 -2.55
C VAL A 146 -17.34 -19.97 -1.17
N LEU A 147 -17.07 -19.11 -0.20
CA LEU A 147 -17.58 -19.25 1.16
C LEU A 147 -19.06 -18.88 1.29
N ALA A 148 -19.62 -18.10 0.36
CA ALA A 148 -21.05 -17.79 0.36
C ALA A 148 -21.93 -19.05 0.21
N ASP A 149 -21.40 -20.11 -0.40
CA ASP A 149 -22.06 -21.40 -0.56
C ASP A 149 -21.78 -22.32 0.64
N GLY A 150 -22.67 -22.30 1.63
CA GLY A 150 -22.71 -23.31 2.71
C GLY A 150 -21.87 -23.02 3.95
N TYR A 151 -21.01 -22.00 3.99
CA TYR A 151 -20.17 -21.72 5.17
C TYR A 151 -20.77 -20.69 6.14
N TRP A 152 -21.89 -20.06 5.79
CA TRP A 152 -22.57 -19.07 6.63
C TRP A 152 -23.92 -19.60 7.12
N ARG A 153 -24.09 -19.68 8.45
CA ARG A 153 -25.37 -20.08 9.08
C ARG A 153 -26.42 -18.96 9.10
N LYS A 154 -25.98 -17.73 8.88
CA LYS A 154 -26.82 -16.53 8.75
C LYS A 154 -26.04 -15.47 7.97
N ALA A 155 -26.76 -14.59 7.30
CA ALA A 155 -26.16 -13.50 6.54
C ALA A 155 -25.47 -12.47 7.47
N PRO A 156 -24.16 -12.24 7.37
CA PRO A 156 -23.52 -11.08 7.98
C PRO A 156 -23.94 -9.80 7.25
N GLY A 157 -23.82 -8.65 7.93
CA GLY A 157 -24.28 -7.37 7.39
C GLY A 157 -23.41 -6.75 6.30
N ARG A 158 -22.13 -7.14 6.16
CA ARG A 158 -21.22 -6.58 5.15
C ARG A 158 -21.15 -7.49 3.93
N LEU A 159 -21.32 -6.89 2.77
CA LEU A 159 -21.16 -7.54 1.47
C LEU A 159 -19.93 -7.00 0.74
N ASP A 160 -19.34 -7.83 -0.11
CA ASP A 160 -18.27 -7.46 -1.02
C ASP A 160 -18.84 -6.73 -2.27
N PRO A 161 -17.98 -6.18 -3.16
CA PRO A 161 -18.43 -5.43 -4.33
C PRO A 161 -19.32 -6.20 -5.33
N ILE A 162 -19.38 -7.53 -5.24
CA ILE A 162 -20.21 -8.38 -6.11
C ILE A 162 -21.35 -9.08 -5.35
N GLY A 163 -21.61 -8.65 -4.10
CA GLY A 163 -22.77 -9.05 -3.31
C GLY A 163 -22.61 -10.30 -2.45
N ASN A 164 -21.41 -10.89 -2.33
CA ASN A 164 -21.18 -12.02 -1.42
C ASN A 164 -20.85 -11.52 -0.01
N HIS A 165 -20.95 -12.41 0.99
CA HIS A 165 -20.55 -12.11 2.35
C HIS A 165 -19.05 -11.81 2.43
N ASP A 166 -18.68 -10.64 2.98
CA ASP A 166 -17.30 -10.14 2.99
C ASP A 166 -16.47 -10.79 4.11
N PHE A 167 -16.13 -12.07 3.93
CA PHE A 167 -15.25 -12.82 4.82
C PHE A 167 -13.90 -12.11 4.99
N ASN A 168 -13.32 -11.63 3.89
CA ASN A 168 -12.01 -10.98 3.89
C ASN A 168 -11.94 -9.84 4.90
N SER A 169 -12.87 -8.88 4.83
CA SER A 169 -12.89 -7.72 5.73
C SER A 169 -13.14 -8.07 7.20
N TYR A 170 -13.74 -9.23 7.49
CA TYR A 170 -13.97 -9.67 8.86
C TYR A 170 -12.81 -10.47 9.46
N ALA A 171 -12.06 -11.19 8.63
CA ALA A 171 -11.14 -12.22 9.07
C ALA A 171 -9.67 -11.87 8.83
N GLN A 172 -9.35 -11.00 7.87
CA GLN A 172 -7.96 -10.66 7.53
C GLN A 172 -7.29 -9.95 8.70
N VAL A 173 -6.11 -10.43 9.07
CA VAL A 173 -5.28 -9.86 10.14
C VAL A 173 -3.95 -9.32 9.65
N SER A 174 -3.50 -9.77 8.48
CA SER A 174 -2.36 -9.20 7.77
C SER A 174 -2.45 -9.52 6.29
N SER A 175 -1.93 -8.61 5.47
CA SER A 175 -1.61 -8.83 4.06
C SER A 175 -0.12 -8.54 3.88
N GLN A 176 0.57 -9.29 3.02
CA GLN A 176 1.97 -9.06 2.68
C GLN A 176 2.16 -9.21 1.17
N VAL A 177 2.43 -8.10 0.51
CA VAL A 177 2.72 -8.05 -0.93
C VAL A 177 4.22 -8.24 -1.14
N SER A 178 4.55 -9.06 -2.13
CA SER A 178 5.89 -9.29 -2.65
C SER A 178 5.79 -9.37 -4.18
N PRO A 179 6.91 -9.32 -4.92
CA PRO A 179 6.88 -9.43 -6.38
C PRO A 179 6.01 -10.60 -6.84
N ASP A 180 4.96 -10.30 -7.61
CA ASP A 180 4.02 -11.28 -8.17
C ASP A 180 3.25 -12.13 -7.16
N LYS A 181 3.15 -11.71 -5.90
CA LYS A 181 2.52 -12.50 -4.84
C LYS A 181 1.92 -11.64 -3.74
N CYS A 182 0.74 -12.04 -3.26
CA CYS A 182 0.15 -11.54 -2.02
C CYS A 182 -0.06 -12.71 -1.05
N LEU A 183 0.32 -12.53 0.22
CA LEU A 183 0.09 -13.49 1.28
C LEU A 183 -0.85 -12.89 2.34
N ASP A 184 -2.08 -13.40 2.37
CA ASP A 184 -3.08 -13.00 3.34
C ASP A 184 -3.19 -14.00 4.49
N ARG A 185 -3.33 -13.48 5.72
CA ARG A 185 -3.58 -14.30 6.90
C ARG A 185 -4.95 -13.98 7.49
N TYR A 186 -5.70 -15.03 7.79
CA TYR A 186 -7.05 -14.94 8.33
C TYR A 186 -7.13 -15.52 9.73
N ARG A 187 -7.86 -14.84 10.62
CA ARG A 187 -8.14 -15.30 11.99
C ARG A 187 -9.59 -15.75 12.13
N LEU A 188 -9.80 -17.04 12.32
CA LEU A 188 -11.12 -17.65 12.51
C LEU A 188 -11.60 -17.60 13.98
N GLY A 189 -11.73 -16.37 14.50
CA GLY A 189 -12.02 -16.11 15.91
C GLY A 189 -13.49 -16.27 16.34
N LYS A 190 -13.74 -16.12 17.65
CA LYS A 190 -15.09 -16.18 18.25
C LYS A 190 -16.06 -15.17 17.63
N THR A 191 -15.58 -13.96 17.32
CA THR A 191 -16.40 -12.90 16.69
C THR A 191 -16.92 -13.33 15.33
N LEU A 192 -16.07 -13.96 14.50
CA LEU A 192 -16.46 -14.44 13.17
C LEU A 192 -17.50 -15.56 13.26
N ARG A 193 -17.35 -16.48 14.22
CA ARG A 193 -18.37 -17.51 14.50
C ARG A 193 -19.71 -16.93 14.95
N LYS A 194 -19.69 -15.88 15.79
CA LYS A 194 -20.92 -15.16 16.20
C LYS A 194 -21.61 -14.47 15.03
N ARG A 195 -20.86 -14.03 14.02
CA ARG A 195 -21.39 -13.44 12.77
C ARG A 195 -22.07 -14.46 11.88
N GLY A 196 -21.76 -15.75 12.02
CA GLY A 196 -22.47 -16.82 11.32
C GLY A 196 -21.56 -17.84 10.65
N LEU A 197 -20.26 -17.53 10.48
CA LEU A 197 -19.32 -18.42 9.81
C LEU A 197 -19.18 -19.75 10.57
N ASN A 198 -19.28 -20.87 9.85
CA ASN A 198 -18.91 -22.17 10.36
C ASN A 198 -17.40 -22.40 10.18
N SER A 199 -16.62 -21.98 11.17
CA SER A 199 -15.16 -22.12 11.13
C SER A 199 -14.67 -23.56 11.23
N GLY A 200 -15.47 -24.49 11.78
CA GLY A 200 -15.11 -25.91 11.88
C GLY A 200 -15.04 -26.53 10.48
N ASP A 201 -16.19 -26.52 9.79
CA ASP A 201 -16.31 -27.03 8.42
C ASP A 201 -15.32 -26.34 7.46
N LEU A 202 -15.11 -25.03 7.60
CA LEU A 202 -14.12 -24.31 6.77
C LEU A 202 -12.71 -24.92 6.93
N LEU A 203 -12.28 -25.21 8.16
CA LEU A 203 -10.96 -25.79 8.42
C LEU A 203 -10.85 -27.24 7.91
N GLU A 204 -11.92 -28.02 8.01
CA GLU A 204 -11.96 -29.39 7.50
C GLU A 204 -11.97 -29.44 5.96
N HIS A 205 -12.55 -28.43 5.31
CA HIS A 205 -12.72 -28.37 3.85
C HIS A 205 -11.69 -27.48 3.13
N LEU A 206 -10.57 -27.13 3.75
CA LEU A 206 -9.57 -26.21 3.15
C LEU A 206 -9.11 -26.64 1.76
N SER A 207 -8.88 -27.93 1.53
CA SER A 207 -8.47 -28.46 0.23
C SER A 207 -9.54 -28.27 -0.85
N GLU A 208 -10.81 -28.50 -0.50
CA GLU A 208 -11.94 -28.29 -1.40
C GLU A 208 -12.15 -26.80 -1.70
N ILE A 209 -12.09 -25.95 -0.67
CA ILE A 209 -12.18 -24.49 -0.81
C ILE A 209 -11.07 -23.98 -1.73
N ASN A 210 -9.84 -24.46 -1.54
CA ASN A 210 -8.71 -24.11 -2.40
C ASN A 210 -8.96 -24.52 -3.86
N HIS A 211 -9.50 -25.71 -4.11
CA HIS A 211 -9.85 -26.15 -5.45
C HIS A 211 -10.92 -25.26 -6.08
N LYS A 212 -12.04 -25.01 -5.38
CA LYS A 212 -13.14 -24.15 -5.86
C LYS A 212 -12.68 -22.72 -6.11
N LEU A 213 -11.81 -22.19 -5.25
CA LEU A 213 -11.23 -20.86 -5.41
C LEU A 213 -10.39 -20.76 -6.69
N ASN A 214 -9.49 -21.71 -6.92
CA ASN A 214 -8.68 -21.73 -8.15
C ASN A 214 -9.56 -21.93 -9.40
N GLN A 215 -10.59 -22.78 -9.32
CA GLN A 215 -11.55 -22.94 -10.41
C GLN A 215 -12.28 -21.61 -10.71
N GLN A 216 -12.75 -20.91 -9.67
CA GLN A 216 -13.44 -19.63 -9.82
C GLN A 216 -12.52 -18.56 -10.43
N LEU A 217 -11.27 -18.48 -10.01
CA LEU A 217 -10.27 -17.58 -10.58
C LEU A 217 -10.01 -17.89 -12.05
N ASN A 218 -9.80 -19.16 -12.42
CA ASN A 218 -9.62 -19.59 -13.81
C ASN A 218 -10.82 -19.22 -14.67
N CYS A 219 -12.04 -19.40 -14.18
CA CYS A 219 -13.26 -18.96 -14.86
C CYS A 219 -13.26 -17.46 -15.14
N TRP A 220 -12.87 -16.63 -14.16
CA TRP A 220 -12.81 -15.17 -14.34
C TRP A 220 -11.69 -14.73 -15.29
N LEU A 221 -10.51 -15.35 -15.20
CA LEU A 221 -9.40 -15.06 -16.10
C LEU A 221 -9.74 -15.41 -17.55
N ALA A 222 -10.49 -16.50 -17.78
CA ALA A 222 -10.92 -16.92 -19.10
C ALA A 222 -11.87 -15.92 -19.78
N LEU A 223 -12.59 -15.08 -19.03
CA LEU A 223 -13.48 -14.05 -19.59
C LEU A 223 -12.71 -13.00 -20.38
N LYS A 224 -11.43 -12.76 -20.04
CA LYS A 224 -10.58 -11.71 -20.65
C LYS A 224 -11.28 -10.35 -20.74
N SER A 225 -12.13 -10.05 -19.76
CA SER A 225 -12.87 -8.80 -19.70
C SER A 225 -11.88 -7.63 -19.61
N PRO A 226 -12.12 -6.53 -20.34
CA PRO A 226 -11.25 -5.36 -20.24
C PRO A 226 -11.34 -4.75 -18.84
N VAL A 227 -10.18 -4.39 -18.28
CA VAL A 227 -10.08 -3.65 -17.02
C VAL A 227 -9.99 -2.16 -17.34
N ILE A 228 -10.94 -1.37 -16.84
CA ILE A 228 -11.01 0.08 -17.08
C ILE A 228 -10.86 0.80 -15.74
N MET A 229 -9.82 1.61 -15.61
CA MET A 229 -9.65 2.51 -14.48
C MET A 229 -10.34 3.84 -14.77
N ARG A 230 -11.08 4.37 -13.77
CA ARG A 230 -11.73 5.68 -13.86
C ARG A 230 -11.34 6.50 -12.63
N CYS A 231 -10.68 7.63 -12.84
CA CYS A 231 -10.47 8.62 -11.80
C CYS A 231 -11.73 9.48 -11.65
N GLN A 232 -12.27 9.59 -10.44
CA GLN A 232 -13.39 10.49 -10.11
C GLN A 232 -12.92 11.48 -9.06
N GLY A 233 -12.75 12.75 -9.44
CA GLY A 233 -12.22 13.82 -8.58
C GLY A 233 -11.15 14.65 -9.29
N LYS A 234 -10.73 15.77 -8.68
CA LYS A 234 -9.54 16.52 -9.12
C LYS A 234 -8.33 16.05 -8.30
N THR A 235 -7.23 15.73 -8.98
CA THR A 235 -5.89 15.56 -8.41
C THR A 235 -5.32 16.85 -7.86
#